data_AF-A0A6L3XQN5-F1
#
_entry.id   AF-A0A6L3XQN5-F1
#
_cell.length_a   1.000
_cell.length_b   1.000
_cell.length_c   1.000
_cell.angle_alpha   90.00
_cell.angle_beta   90.00
_cell.angle_gamma   90.00
#
_symmetry.space_group_name_H-M   'P 1'
#
loop_
_entity.id
_entity.type
_entity.pdbx_description
1 polymer ?
#
loop_
_entity_poly.entity_id
_entity_poly.type
_entity_poly.pdbx_seq_one_letter_code
_entity_poly.pdbx_strand_id
1 'polypeptide(L)'
;MKAITLYDVARVAGVSYQTVSRVINDAEHVSARTREKVRQAMAALHYVPNRGAQQLAGKRTRTLGLMTSDLALHALSQIASAVKSRAVEQGASVLISMVEQPAQCQAALQELLAQRVEALLVNVPLEDAQAEMLQEMASPTPVLFLDVSPT
;
A
#
# COMPACT_ATOMS: atom_id res chain seq x y z
N MET A 1 -20.72 -0.96 15.20
CA MET A 1 -19.94 -0.20 16.20
C MET A 1 -19.39 1.06 15.55
N LYS A 2 -19.34 2.18 16.26
CA LYS A 2 -18.76 3.43 15.74
C LYS A 2 -17.23 3.29 15.70
N ALA A 3 -16.60 3.49 14.53
CA ALA A 3 -15.15 3.48 14.42
C ALA A 3 -14.56 4.68 15.18
N ILE A 4 -13.46 4.45 15.91
CA ILE A 4 -12.70 5.52 16.57
C ILE A 4 -12.05 6.38 15.51
N THR A 5 -12.18 7.69 15.65
CA THR A 5 -11.65 8.66 14.69
C THR A 5 -10.48 9.46 15.26
N LEU A 6 -9.75 10.17 14.38
CA LEU A 6 -8.74 11.16 14.76
C LEU A 6 -9.28 12.19 15.78
N TYR A 7 -10.56 12.55 15.67
CA TYR A 7 -11.21 13.51 16.58
C TYR A 7 -11.37 12.96 18.00
N ASP A 8 -11.60 11.65 18.13
CA ASP A 8 -11.69 11.00 19.45
C ASP A 8 -10.33 11.00 20.15
N VAL A 9 -9.25 10.71 19.41
CA VAL A 9 -7.88 10.81 19.92
C VAL A 9 -7.55 12.24 20.35
N ALA A 10 -7.92 13.23 19.54
CA ALA A 10 -7.68 14.65 19.83
C ALA A 10 -8.35 15.08 21.14
N ARG A 11 -9.59 14.64 21.34
CA ARG A 11 -10.36 14.88 22.57
C ARG A 11 -9.71 14.25 23.80
N VAL A 12 -9.25 13.00 23.72
CA VAL A 12 -8.59 12.32 24.85
C VAL A 12 -7.21 12.92 25.14
N ALA A 13 -6.44 13.27 24.11
CA ALA A 13 -5.11 13.86 24.26
C ALA A 13 -5.13 15.35 24.67
N GLY A 14 -6.29 16.03 24.56
CA GLY A 14 -6.45 17.45 24.86
C GLY A 14 -5.73 18.36 23.86
N VAL A 15 -5.71 17.99 22.58
CA VAL A 15 -5.07 18.74 21.49
C VAL A 15 -6.01 18.87 20.28
N SER A 16 -5.64 19.69 19.29
CA SER A 16 -6.41 19.75 18.04
C SER A 16 -6.19 18.49 17.17
N TYR A 17 -7.17 18.16 16.32
CA TYR A 17 -7.04 17.06 15.36
C TYR A 17 -5.84 17.26 14.42
N GLN A 18 -5.49 18.50 14.09
CA GLN A 18 -4.32 18.85 13.28
C GLN A 18 -3.01 18.45 13.99
N THR A 19 -2.93 18.65 15.31
CA THR A 19 -1.79 18.20 16.11
C THR A 19 -1.69 16.68 16.13
N VAL A 20 -2.82 15.96 16.27
CA VAL A 20 -2.82 14.49 16.16
C VAL A 20 -2.34 14.05 14.78
N SER A 21 -2.82 14.69 13.71
CA SER A 21 -2.37 14.41 12.34
C SER A 21 -0.86 14.64 12.19
N ARG A 22 -0.32 15.74 12.71
CA ARG A 22 1.13 16.02 12.72
C ARG A 22 1.92 14.95 13.47
N VAL A 23 1.43 14.44 14.59
CA VAL A 23 2.07 13.33 15.32
C VAL A 23 2.05 12.03 14.53
N ILE A 24 0.90 11.66 13.95
CA ILE A 24 0.77 10.45 13.11
C ILE A 24 1.71 10.52 11.90
N ASN A 25 1.94 11.73 11.37
CA ASN A 25 2.78 11.97 10.21
C ASN A 25 4.24 12.26 10.58
N ASP A 26 4.60 12.08 11.85
CA ASP A 26 5.93 12.33 12.41
C ASP A 26 6.53 13.72 12.09
N ALA A 27 5.70 14.76 12.02
CA ALA A 27 6.13 16.12 11.68
C ALA A 27 7.11 16.69 12.74
N GLU A 28 8.11 17.46 12.28
CA GLU A 28 9.19 18.00 13.12
C GLU A 28 8.70 19.01 14.18
N HIS A 29 7.69 19.83 13.86
CA HIS A 29 7.20 20.91 14.73
C HIS A 29 6.18 20.45 15.79
N VAL A 30 6.41 19.30 16.44
CA VAL A 30 5.63 18.84 17.59
C VAL A 30 6.57 18.45 18.72
N SER A 31 6.38 19.09 19.88
CA SER A 31 7.19 18.80 21.08
C SER A 31 7.06 17.33 21.50
N ALA A 32 8.16 16.77 22.04
CA ALA A 32 8.19 15.40 22.53
C ALA A 32 7.05 15.11 23.54
N ARG A 33 6.77 16.07 24.43
CA ARG A 33 5.67 15.97 25.41
C ARG A 33 4.31 15.81 24.74
N THR A 34 4.02 16.57 23.68
CA THR A 34 2.75 16.48 22.96
C THR A 34 2.67 15.19 22.15
N ARG A 35 3.78 14.77 21.54
CA ARG A 35 3.87 13.51 20.81
C ARG A 35 3.54 12.31 21.70
N GLU A 36 4.08 12.29 22.91
CA GLU A 36 3.84 11.24 23.89
C GLU A 36 2.37 11.19 24.33
N LYS A 37 1.77 12.35 24.68
CA LYS A 37 0.35 12.44 25.03
C LYS A 37 -0.57 11.87 23.94
N VAL A 38 -0.29 12.20 22.68
CA VAL A 38 -1.08 11.71 21.55
C VAL A 38 -0.90 10.19 21.38
N ARG A 39 0.32 9.67 21.46
CA ARG A 39 0.59 8.22 21.36
C ARG A 39 -0.11 7.43 22.45
N GLN A 40 -0.13 7.92 23.68
CA GLN A 40 -0.86 7.31 24.79
C GLN A 40 -2.38 7.28 24.54
N ALA A 41 -2.95 8.39 24.06
CA ALA A 41 -4.37 8.44 23.70
C ALA A 41 -4.73 7.48 22.56
N MET A 42 -3.85 7.36 21.54
CA MET A 42 -4.03 6.39 20.45
C MET A 42 -4.02 4.96 20.98
N ALA A 43 -3.06 4.62 21.85
CA ALA A 43 -2.95 3.29 22.44
C ALA A 43 -4.17 2.95 23.30
N ALA A 44 -4.63 3.87 24.15
CA ALA A 44 -5.79 3.68 25.02
C ALA A 44 -7.09 3.47 24.24
N LEU A 45 -7.22 4.09 23.07
CA LEU A 45 -8.39 3.95 22.20
C LEU A 45 -8.25 2.84 21.15
N HIS A 46 -7.11 2.14 21.12
CA HIS A 46 -6.74 1.22 20.03
C HIS A 46 -6.93 1.84 18.64
N TYR A 47 -6.62 3.14 18.51
CA TYR A 47 -6.81 3.87 17.27
C TYR A 47 -5.73 3.53 16.24
N VAL A 48 -6.17 3.05 15.08
CA VAL A 48 -5.31 2.82 13.91
C VAL A 48 -5.63 3.87 12.85
N PRO A 49 -4.63 4.64 12.36
CA PRO A 49 -4.86 5.62 11.31
C PRO A 49 -5.44 4.99 10.02
N ASN A 50 -6.50 5.59 9.49
CA ASN A 50 -7.11 5.13 8.25
C ASN A 50 -6.28 5.57 7.03
N ARG A 51 -5.59 4.62 6.39
CA ARG A 51 -4.76 4.88 5.20
C ARG A 51 -5.56 5.36 3.99
N GLY A 52 -6.78 4.84 3.77
CA GLY A 52 -7.64 5.30 2.67
C GLY A 52 -8.05 6.76 2.84
N ALA A 53 -8.39 7.17 4.08
CA ALA A 53 -8.65 8.58 4.38
C ALA A 53 -7.40 9.47 4.18
N GLN A 54 -6.21 8.95 4.47
CA GLN A 54 -4.94 9.66 4.20
C GLN A 54 -4.70 9.81 2.69
N GLN A 55 -4.91 8.76 1.89
CA GLN A 55 -4.84 8.83 0.43
C GLN A 55 -5.79 9.88 -0.14
N LEU A 56 -7.05 9.90 0.32
CA LEU A 56 -8.04 10.88 -0.10
C LEU A 56 -7.65 12.31 0.26
N ALA A 57 -6.99 12.51 1.40
CA ALA A 57 -6.40 13.79 1.80
C ALA A 57 -5.13 14.16 1.01
N GLY A 58 -4.76 13.40 -0.03
CA GLY A 58 -3.63 13.67 -0.91
C GLY A 58 -2.30 13.14 -0.40
N LYS A 59 -2.27 12.34 0.68
CA LYS A 59 -1.02 11.67 1.07
C LYS A 59 -0.70 10.55 0.08
N ARG A 60 0.55 10.56 -0.39
CA ARG A 60 1.15 9.39 -1.02
C ARG A 60 1.25 8.25 -0.01
N THR A 61 0.63 7.14 -0.35
CA THR A 61 0.84 5.86 0.33
C THR A 61 1.76 5.06 -0.55
N ARG A 62 2.99 4.86 -0.09
CA ARG A 62 4.00 4.06 -0.77
C ARG A 62 3.53 2.61 -0.85
N THR A 63 2.69 2.29 -1.82
CA THR A 63 2.07 0.97 -1.96
C THR A 63 2.40 0.41 -3.34
N LEU A 64 3.04 -0.75 -3.37
CA LEU A 64 3.33 -1.49 -4.59
C LEU A 64 2.24 -2.54 -4.81
N GLY A 65 1.85 -2.75 -6.06
CA GLY A 65 1.08 -3.91 -6.47
C GLY A 65 2.01 -5.03 -6.93
N LEU A 66 1.75 -6.26 -6.51
CA LEU A 66 2.40 -7.45 -7.02
C LEU A 66 1.34 -8.38 -7.59
N MET A 67 1.34 -8.55 -8.91
CA MET A 67 0.59 -9.60 -9.58
C MET A 67 1.48 -10.83 -9.65
N THR A 68 0.97 -11.98 -9.20
CA THR A 68 1.74 -13.23 -9.25
C THR A 68 0.83 -14.42 -9.42
N SER A 69 1.36 -15.55 -9.87
CA SER A 69 0.61 -16.81 -9.94
C SER A 69 0.56 -17.49 -8.56
N ASP A 70 0.55 -18.83 -8.52
CA ASP A 70 0.35 -19.59 -7.30
C ASP A 70 1.52 -19.44 -6.29
N LEU A 71 1.26 -18.83 -5.15
CA LEU A 71 2.22 -18.67 -4.05
C LEU A 71 2.55 -19.99 -3.33
N ALA A 72 1.88 -21.10 -3.63
CA ALA A 72 2.33 -22.43 -3.21
C ALA A 72 3.62 -22.86 -3.95
N LEU A 73 3.90 -22.28 -5.11
CA LEU A 73 5.13 -22.54 -5.85
C LEU A 73 6.32 -21.83 -5.18
N HIS A 74 7.38 -22.60 -4.91
CA HIS A 74 8.53 -22.12 -4.14
C HIS A 74 9.14 -20.84 -4.72
N ALA A 75 9.44 -20.79 -6.02
CA ALA A 75 10.05 -19.62 -6.65
C ALA A 75 9.21 -18.35 -6.49
N LEU A 76 7.89 -18.44 -6.73
CA LEU A 76 6.97 -17.30 -6.64
C LEU A 76 6.83 -16.81 -5.19
N SER A 77 6.76 -17.74 -4.23
CA SER A 77 6.74 -17.42 -2.80
C SER A 77 8.01 -16.67 -2.34
N GLN A 78 9.18 -17.07 -2.83
CA GLN A 78 10.46 -16.42 -2.50
C GLN A 78 10.52 -15.00 -3.09
N ILE A 79 10.09 -14.82 -4.34
CA ILE A 79 10.01 -13.50 -4.98
C ILE A 79 9.05 -12.59 -4.20
N ALA A 80 7.84 -13.05 -3.89
CA ALA A 80 6.86 -12.27 -3.13
C ALA A 80 7.39 -11.89 -1.73
N SER A 81 8.07 -12.82 -1.05
CA SER A 81 8.69 -12.58 0.25
C SER A 81 9.80 -11.52 0.16
N ALA A 82 10.67 -11.60 -0.86
CA ALA A 82 11.74 -10.64 -1.08
C ALA A 82 11.20 -9.24 -1.43
N VAL A 83 10.22 -9.15 -2.33
CA VAL A 83 9.55 -7.89 -2.69
C VAL A 83 8.92 -7.25 -1.44
N LYS A 84 8.18 -8.04 -0.65
CA LYS A 84 7.57 -7.56 0.60
C LYS A 84 8.62 -7.06 1.59
N SER A 85 9.68 -7.82 1.81
CA SER A 85 10.74 -7.46 2.76
C SER A 85 11.40 -6.14 2.35
N ARG A 86 11.76 -6.01 1.08
CA ARG A 86 12.39 -4.80 0.56
C ARG A 86 11.47 -3.58 0.57
N ALA A 87 10.18 -3.77 0.29
CA ALA A 87 9.19 -2.71 0.38
C ALA A 87 9.08 -2.18 1.82
N VAL A 88 9.01 -3.06 2.81
CA VAL A 88 8.93 -2.69 4.23
C VAL A 88 10.14 -1.88 4.67
N GLU A 89 11.35 -2.27 4.26
CA GLU A 89 12.59 -1.51 4.53
C GLU A 89 12.54 -0.08 3.99
N GLN A 90 11.81 0.16 2.90
CA GLN A 90 11.63 1.48 2.29
C GLN A 90 10.38 2.24 2.80
N GLY A 91 9.71 1.69 3.81
CA GLY A 91 8.47 2.24 4.36
C GLY A 91 7.28 2.11 3.40
N ALA A 92 7.31 1.12 2.51
CA ALA A 92 6.26 0.81 1.56
C ALA A 92 5.48 -0.46 1.96
N SER A 93 4.22 -0.55 1.54
CA SER A 93 3.40 -1.76 1.62
C SER A 93 3.29 -2.45 0.27
N VAL A 94 2.97 -3.75 0.27
CA VAL A 94 2.72 -4.52 -0.95
C VAL A 94 1.31 -5.08 -0.88
N LEU A 95 0.55 -4.87 -1.96
CA LEU A 95 -0.73 -5.52 -2.22
C LEU A 95 -0.49 -6.63 -3.23
N ILE A 96 -0.87 -7.86 -2.89
CA ILE A 96 -0.64 -9.02 -3.75
C ILE A 96 -1.98 -9.43 -4.36
N SER A 97 -2.04 -9.51 -5.69
CA SER A 97 -3.16 -10.09 -6.42
C SER A 97 -2.67 -11.36 -7.10
N MET A 98 -3.31 -12.48 -6.75
CA MET A 98 -2.98 -13.78 -7.32
C MET A 98 -3.81 -14.05 -8.56
N VAL A 99 -3.15 -14.51 -9.63
CA VAL A 99 -3.78 -14.77 -10.93
C VAL A 99 -3.47 -16.21 -11.35
N GLU A 100 -4.53 -17.03 -11.49
CA GLU A 100 -4.40 -18.42 -11.92
C GLU A 100 -4.44 -18.56 -13.45
N GLN A 101 -5.17 -17.67 -14.12
CA GLN A 101 -5.38 -17.71 -15.57
C GLN A 101 -5.11 -16.34 -16.21
N PRO A 102 -4.50 -16.27 -17.40
CA PRO A 102 -4.22 -15.01 -18.08
C PRO A 102 -5.45 -14.08 -18.24
N ALA A 103 -6.65 -14.66 -18.40
CA ALA A 103 -7.90 -13.91 -18.50
C ALA A 103 -8.23 -13.07 -17.25
N GLN A 104 -7.66 -13.40 -16.09
CA GLN A 104 -7.89 -12.66 -14.83
C GLN A 104 -6.91 -11.48 -14.66
N CYS A 105 -5.82 -11.43 -15.44
CA CYS A 105 -4.78 -10.40 -15.29
C CYS A 105 -5.34 -8.99 -15.40
N GLN A 106 -6.28 -8.76 -16.33
CA GLN A 106 -6.90 -7.45 -16.52
C GLN A 106 -7.69 -6.99 -15.28
N ALA A 107 -8.49 -7.89 -14.68
CA ALA A 107 -9.26 -7.58 -13.49
C ALA A 107 -8.35 -7.35 -12.28
N ALA A 108 -7.33 -8.19 -12.11
CA ALA A 108 -6.33 -8.05 -11.05
C ALA A 108 -5.57 -6.71 -11.16
N LEU A 109 -5.19 -6.31 -12.37
CA LEU A 109 -4.57 -5.00 -12.64
C LEU A 109 -5.52 -3.86 -12.24
N GLN A 110 -6.77 -3.91 -12.70
CA GLN A 110 -7.77 -2.88 -12.38
C GLN A 110 -8.01 -2.74 -10.88
N GLU A 111 -8.05 -3.85 -10.14
CA GLU A 111 -8.21 -3.84 -8.69
C GLU A 111 -7.03 -3.13 -8.00
N LEU A 112 -5.79 -3.46 -8.39
CA LEU A 112 -4.60 -2.81 -7.84
C LEU A 112 -4.56 -1.31 -8.16
N LEU A 113 -4.92 -0.93 -9.39
CA LEU A 113 -5.05 0.48 -9.79
C LEU A 113 -6.14 1.21 -9.00
N ALA A 114 -7.29 0.56 -8.74
CA ALA A 114 -8.37 1.12 -7.93
C ALA A 114 -7.92 1.38 -6.48
N GLN A 115 -6.99 0.56 -5.95
CA GLN A 115 -6.36 0.76 -4.65
C GLN A 115 -5.21 1.79 -4.67
N ARG A 116 -4.97 2.43 -5.82
CA ARG A 116 -3.97 3.49 -6.05
C ARG A 116 -2.55 3.07 -5.69
N VAL A 117 -2.14 1.89 -6.16
CA VAL A 117 -0.73 1.50 -6.11
C VAL A 117 0.14 2.48 -6.90
N GLU A 118 1.36 2.72 -6.45
CA GLU A 118 2.30 3.67 -7.08
C GLU A 118 3.13 3.02 -8.19
N ALA A 119 3.28 1.69 -8.16
CA ALA A 119 3.93 0.89 -9.18
C ALA A 119 3.47 -0.57 -9.08
N LEU A 120 3.64 -1.32 -10.18
CA LEU A 120 3.22 -2.70 -10.33
C LEU A 120 4.42 -3.59 -10.66
N LEU A 121 4.51 -4.75 -10.00
CA LEU A 121 5.34 -5.86 -10.41
C LEU A 121 4.43 -6.96 -10.94
N VAL A 122 4.75 -7.50 -12.12
CA VAL A 122 3.98 -8.58 -12.75
C VAL A 122 4.88 -9.80 -12.89
N ASN A 123 4.62 -10.79 -12.06
CA ASN A 123 5.30 -12.07 -12.02
C ASN A 123 4.32 -13.19 -12.39
N VAL A 124 3.79 -13.07 -13.59
CA VAL A 124 2.85 -14.00 -14.22
C VAL A 124 3.40 -14.28 -15.61
N PRO A 125 3.44 -15.53 -16.07
CA PRO A 125 3.87 -15.85 -17.43
C PRO A 125 2.88 -15.24 -18.42
N LEU A 126 3.36 -14.34 -19.27
CA LEU A 126 2.55 -13.64 -20.27
C LEU A 126 3.22 -13.69 -21.63
N GLU A 127 2.39 -13.74 -22.67
CA GLU A 127 2.83 -13.47 -24.04
C GLU A 127 3.06 -11.96 -24.23
N ASP A 128 3.92 -11.57 -25.17
CA ASP A 128 4.31 -10.17 -25.41
C ASP A 128 3.08 -9.26 -25.62
N ALA A 129 2.11 -9.70 -26.43
CA ALA A 129 0.88 -8.94 -26.67
C ALA A 129 0.05 -8.70 -25.39
N GLN A 130 0.06 -9.65 -24.44
CA GLN A 130 -0.63 -9.49 -23.16
C GLN A 130 0.14 -8.53 -22.24
N ALA A 131 1.47 -8.62 -22.22
CA ALA A 131 2.31 -7.72 -21.45
C ALA A 131 2.18 -6.26 -21.93
N GLU A 132 2.21 -6.04 -23.25
CA GLU A 132 1.97 -4.73 -23.87
C GLU A 132 0.60 -4.17 -23.52
N MET A 133 -0.46 -4.97 -23.64
CA MET A 133 -1.82 -4.57 -23.26
C MET A 133 -1.91 -4.13 -21.78
N LEU A 134 -1.31 -4.91 -20.86
CA LEU A 134 -1.31 -4.55 -19.44
C LEU A 134 -0.48 -3.28 -19.17
N GLN A 135 0.64 -3.11 -19.86
CA GLN A 135 1.49 -1.91 -19.76
C GLN A 135 0.74 -0.65 -20.19
N GLU A 136 -0.01 -0.71 -21.30
CA GLU A 136 -0.85 0.39 -21.78
C GLU A 136 -1.97 0.71 -20.79
N MET A 137 -2.67 -0.31 -20.30
CA MET A 137 -3.76 -0.16 -19.33
C MET A 137 -3.30 0.41 -17.98
N ALA A 138 -2.07 0.11 -17.56
CA ALA A 138 -1.53 0.59 -16.30
C ALA A 138 -1.10 2.06 -16.35
N SER A 139 -0.88 2.63 -17.53
CA SER A 139 -0.38 3.99 -17.72
C SER A 139 -1.25 5.03 -16.96
N PRO A 140 -0.64 5.96 -16.20
CA PRO A 140 0.79 6.27 -16.12
C PRO A 140 1.56 5.50 -15.02
N THR A 141 0.95 4.50 -14.40
CA THR A 141 1.56 3.71 -13.32
C THR A 141 2.71 2.87 -13.88
N PRO A 142 3.94 2.98 -13.33
CA PRO A 142 5.06 2.14 -13.76
C PRO A 142 4.79 0.66 -13.54
N VAL A 143 5.16 -0.18 -14.50
CA VAL A 143 5.04 -1.64 -14.43
C VAL A 143 6.40 -2.27 -14.71
N LEU A 144 6.73 -3.33 -13.97
CA LEU A 144 7.91 -4.17 -14.19
C LEU A 144 7.45 -5.62 -14.37
N PHE A 145 7.76 -6.22 -15.52
CA PHE A 145 7.49 -7.63 -15.79
C PHE A 145 8.71 -8.49 -15.43
N LEU A 146 8.47 -9.63 -14.78
CA LEU A 146 9.52 -10.56 -14.34
C LEU A 146 9.55 -11.88 -15.13
N ASP A 147 8.46 -12.22 -15.81
CA ASP A 147 8.27 -13.51 -16.49
C ASP A 147 7.68 -13.29 -17.90
N VAL A 148 8.41 -12.52 -18.70
CA VAL A 148 8.11 -12.26 -20.12
C VAL A 148 9.40 -12.43 -20.94
N SER A 149 9.25 -12.58 -22.26
CA SER A 149 10.40 -12.69 -23.16
C SER A 149 11.33 -11.47 -23.00
N PRO A 150 12.66 -11.66 -22.98
CA PRO A 150 13.60 -10.54 -22.99
C PRO A 150 13.47 -9.82 -24.33
N THR A 151 12.79 -8.68 -24.32
CA THR A 151 12.70 -7.76 -25.45
C THR A 151 13.92 -6.88 -25.53
#